data_AF-A0A442I698-F1
#
_entry.id   AF-A0A442I698-F1
#
_cell.length_a   1.000
_cell.length_b   1.000
_cell.length_c   1.000
_cell.angle_alpha   90.00
_cell.angle_beta   90.00
_cell.angle_gamma   90.00
#
_symmetry.space_group_name_H-M   'P 1'
#
loop_
_entity.id
_entity.type
_entity.pdbx_description
1 polymer ?
#
loop_
_entity_poly.entity_id
_entity_poly.type
_entity_poly.pdbx_seq_one_letter_code
_entity_poly.pdbx_strand_id
1 'polypeptide(L)' 'MPATSQAQQKAAGAALAAKRGEIKKSELKGASRDMYESMSEEQLEEFAQTKRKGLPNKKS' A
#
# COMPACT_ATOMS: atom_id res chain seq x y z
N MET A 1 7.09 -0.15 9.66
CA MET A 1 7.92 -1.11 8.89
C MET A 1 7.86 -0.74 7.40
N PRO A 2 8.96 -0.79 6.64
CA PRO A 2 8.96 -0.40 5.21
C PRO A 2 8.46 -1.52 4.29
N ALA A 3 8.03 -1.16 3.07
CA ALA A 3 7.63 -2.11 2.05
C ALA A 3 8.82 -2.93 1.53
N THR A 4 8.65 -4.25 1.36
CA THR A 4 9.73 -5.15 0.90
C THR A 4 9.67 -5.47 -0.60
N SER A 5 8.63 -5.00 -1.29
CA SER A 5 8.48 -5.17 -2.74
C SER A 5 7.76 -3.98 -3.35
N GLN A 6 7.97 -3.75 -4.65
CA GLN A 6 7.28 -2.69 -5.38
C GLN A 6 5.76 -2.90 -5.40
N ALA A 7 5.30 -4.15 -5.42
CA ALA A 7 3.88 -4.48 -5.32
C ALA A 7 3.27 -4.01 -3.99
N GLN A 8 3.95 -4.25 -2.87
CA GLN A 8 3.48 -3.80 -1.55
C GLN A 8 3.46 -2.28 -1.44
N GLN A 9 4.50 -1.59 -1.92
CA GLN A 9 4.55 -0.12 -1.90
C GLN A 9 3.39 0.49 -2.71
N LYS A 10 3.09 -0.06 -3.90
CA LYS A 10 1.95 0.36 -4.72
C LYS A 10 0.60 0.09 -4.03
N ALA A 11 0.45 -1.10 -3.46
CA ALA A 11 -0.77 -1.50 -2.76
C ALA A 11 -1.04 -0.59 -1.56
N ALA A 12 0.02 -0.25 -0.81
CA ALA A 12 -0.04 0.70 0.29
C ALA A 12 -0.48 2.09 -0.17
N GLY A 13 0.07 2.59 -1.28
CA GLY A 13 -0.33 3.88 -1.84
C GLY A 13 -1.82 3.93 -2.23
N ALA A 14 -2.33 2.88 -2.87
CA ALA A 14 -3.76 2.79 -3.20
C ALA A 14 -4.64 2.70 -1.95
N ALA A 15 -4.24 1.88 -0.97
CA ALA A 15 -4.96 1.75 0.30
C ALA A 15 -4.98 3.08 1.08
N LEU A 16 -3.86 3.83 1.07
CA LEU A 16 -3.73 5.14 1.70
C LEU A 16 -4.67 6.15 1.06
N ALA A 17 -4.68 6.24 -0.28
CA ALA A 17 -5.60 7.10 -1.03
C ALA A 17 -7.07 6.80 -0.67
N ALA A 18 -7.42 5.51 -0.53
CA ALA A 18 -8.76 5.12 -0.12
C ALA A 18 -9.08 5.49 1.35
N LYS A 19 -8.11 5.41 2.28
CA LYS A 19 -8.31 5.88 3.67
C LYS A 19 -8.53 7.39 3.75
N ARG A 20 -7.81 8.14 2.92
CA ARG A 20 -7.95 9.60 2.80
C ARG A 20 -9.21 10.03 2.05
N GLY A 21 -9.97 9.07 1.49
CA GLY A 21 -11.20 9.34 0.75
C GLY A 21 -10.98 9.83 -0.68
N GLU A 22 -9.75 9.74 -1.22
CA GLU A 22 -9.42 10.15 -2.59
C GLU A 22 -9.97 9.17 -3.63
N ILE A 23 -10.09 7.89 -3.29
CA ILE A 23 -10.70 6.83 -4.11
C ILE A 23 -11.65 5.98 -3.28
N LYS A 24 -12.60 5.28 -3.92
CA LYS A 24 -13.56 4.45 -3.19
C LYS A 24 -12.92 3.13 -2.74
N LYS A 25 -13.28 2.66 -1.53
CA LYS A 25 -12.89 1.32 -1.02
C LYS A 25 -13.18 0.20 -2.02
N SER A 26 -14.28 0.30 -2.77
CA SER A 26 -14.69 -0.68 -3.78
C SER A 26 -13.72 -0.82 -4.97
N GLU A 27 -12.85 0.17 -5.19
CA GLU A 27 -11.86 0.16 -6.26
C GLU A 27 -10.59 -0.61 -5.86
N LEU A 28 -10.39 -0.86 -4.56
CA LEU A 28 -9.27 -1.63 -4.05
C LEU A 28 -9.40 -3.12 -4.38
N LYS A 29 -8.27 -3.76 -4.69
CA LYS A 29 -8.21 -5.18 -5.09
C LYS A 29 -6.98 -5.86 -4.50
N GLY A 30 -7.15 -7.12 -4.10
CA GLY A 30 -6.08 -7.92 -3.50
C GLY A 30 -5.43 -7.22 -2.31
N ALA A 31 -4.09 -7.17 -2.31
CA ALA A 31 -3.32 -6.62 -1.21
C ALA A 31 -3.72 -5.18 -0.79
N SER A 32 -4.12 -4.31 -1.72
CA SER A 32 -4.52 -2.94 -1.32
C SER A 32 -5.80 -2.92 -0.50
N ARG A 33 -6.72 -3.87 -0.73
CA ARG A 33 -7.94 -4.01 0.06
C ARG A 33 -7.62 -4.57 1.45
N ASP A 34 -6.80 -5.61 1.52
CA ASP A 34 -6.39 -6.22 2.79
C ASP A 34 -5.63 -5.21 3.66
N MET A 35 -4.73 -4.43 3.05
CA MET A 35 -3.98 -3.38 3.73
C MET A 35 -4.89 -2.24 4.22
N TYR A 36 -5.90 -1.83 3.44
CA TYR A 36 -6.87 -0.83 3.88
C TYR A 36 -7.63 -1.26 5.13
N GLU A 37 -8.03 -2.55 5.19
CA GLU A 37 -8.83 -3.10 6.28
C GLU A 37 -8.01 -3.38 7.55
N SER A 38 -6.73 -3.74 7.41
CA SER A 38 -5.89 -4.22 8.53
C SER A 38 -4.86 -3.21 9.05
N MET A 39 -4.55 -2.15 8.30
CA MET A 39 -3.48 -1.20 8.67
C MET A 39 -4.06 0.18 9.00
N SER A 40 -3.34 0.98 9.80
CA SER A 40 -3.65 2.39 10.05
C SER A 40 -3.20 3.28 8.87
N GLU A 41 -3.64 4.53 8.85
CA GLU A 41 -3.18 5.50 7.84
C GLU A 41 -1.66 5.69 7.88
N GLU A 42 -1.11 5.87 9.09
CA GLU A 42 0.34 6.03 9.31
C GLU A 42 1.14 4.82 8.83
N GLN A 43 0.65 3.61 9.10
CA GLN A 43 1.30 2.38 8.62
C GLN A 43 1.27 2.28 7.10
N LEU A 44 0.17 2.66 6.45
CA LEU A 44 0.09 2.67 4.99
C LEU A 44 1.04 3.72 4.39
N GLU A 45 1.18 4.85 5.06
CA GLU A 45 2.10 5.92 4.68
C GLU A 45 3.56 5.47 4.74
N GLU A 46 4.00 4.81 5.81
CA GLU A 46 5.37 4.26 5.90
C GLU A 46 5.69 3.29 4.74
N PHE A 47 4.73 2.43 4.38
CA PHE A 47 4.89 1.50 3.27
C PHE A 47 4.90 2.25 1.92
N ALA A 48 4.02 3.23 1.74
CA ALA A 48 3.90 4.01 0.50
C ALA A 48 5.11 4.92 0.27
N GLN A 49 5.74 5.45 1.32
CA GLN A 49 6.92 6.32 1.24
C GLN A 49 8.21 5.53 0.96
N THR A 50 8.20 4.20 1.06
CA THR A 50 9.38 3.38 0.80
C THR A 50 9.89 3.57 -0.63
N LYS A 51 11.20 3.82 -0.79
CA LYS A 51 11.82 4.03 -2.12
C LYS A 51 11.61 2.79 -3.01
N ARG A 52 11.04 2.99 -4.20
CA ARG A 52 10.81 1.89 -5.17
C ARG A 52 12.10 1.34 -5.79
N LYS A 53 13.14 2.18 -5.93
CA LYS A 53 14.42 1.77 -6.51
C LYS A 53 15.11 0.77 -5.59
N GLY A 54 15.49 -0.39 -6.13
CA GLY A 54 16.16 -1.47 -5.39
C GLY A 54 15.22 -2.50 -4.77
N LEU A 55 13.89 -2.29 -4.83
CA LEU A 55 12.92 -3.31 -4.40
C LEU A 55 12.61 -4.30 -5.54
N PRO A 56 12.45 -5.60 -5.22
CA PRO A 56 11.97 -6.58 -6.18
C PRO A 56 10.52 -6.27 -6.60
N ASN A 57 10.12 -6.70 -7.79
CA ASN A 57 8.77 -6.46 -8.31
C ASN A 57 7.67 -7.13 -7.46
N LYS A 58 7.95 -8.34 -6.96
CA LYS A 58 7.11 -9.12 -6.04
C LYS A 58 8.02 -9.74 -4.97
N LYS A 59 7.48 -10.06 -3.79
CA LYS A 59 8.20 -10.98 -2.90
C LYS A 59 8.35 -12.33 -3.63
N SER A 60 9.57 -12.85 -3.65
CA SER A 60 9.82 -14.26 -3.98
C SER A 60 9.18 -15.17 -2.96
#